data_AF-A0A2E3TS02-F1
#
_entry.id   AF-A0A2E3TS02-F1
#
_cell.length_a   1.000
_cell.length_b   1.000
_cell.length_c   1.000
_cell.angle_alpha   90.00
_cell.angle_beta   90.00
_cell.angle_gamma   90.00
#
_symmetry.space_group_name_H-M   'P 1'
#
loop_
_entity.id
_entity.type
_entity.pdbx_description
1 polymer ?
#
loop_
_entity_poly.entity_id
_entity_poly.type
_entity_poly.pdbx_seq_one_letter_code
_entity_poly.pdbx_strand_id
1 'polypeptide(L)'
;MRRLTDERRLNIVASQQIGLDTHPLITAEEAAVAVWAVTADGTKVGGARAVALALATGRSARWPVWAWAVPGIPWLLDQAYGLVALNRRRLPGESPWCIEHPEDCVPDPTTVS
;
A
#
# COMPACT_ATOMS: atom_id res chain seq x y z
N MET A 1 -9.92 15.86 -13.18
CA MET A 1 -9.58 14.53 -12.65
C MET A 1 -10.61 14.17 -11.60
N ARG A 2 -11.45 13.16 -11.88
CA ARG A 2 -12.61 12.79 -11.05
C ARG A 2 -12.12 11.74 -10.04
N ARG A 3 -12.07 12.08 -8.75
CA ARG A 3 -11.80 11.13 -7.66
C ARG A 3 -12.82 10.00 -7.79
N LEU A 4 -12.34 8.79 -8.09
CA LEU A 4 -13.14 7.57 -8.06
C LEU A 4 -13.24 7.12 -6.59
N THR A 5 -13.96 7.89 -5.79
CA THR A 5 -14.45 7.45 -4.48
C THR A 5 -15.85 6.89 -4.71
N ASP A 6 -15.91 5.66 -5.18
CA ASP A 6 -17.07 4.79 -4.98
C ASP A 6 -16.80 4.00 -3.69
N GLU A 7 -17.67 4.19 -2.72
CA GLU A 7 -17.40 3.94 -1.31
C GLU A 7 -17.27 2.43 -0.99
N ARG A 8 -16.15 2.07 -0.34
CA ARG A 8 -15.83 0.77 0.31
C ARG A 8 -15.28 -0.40 -0.52
N ARG A 9 -14.18 -0.24 -1.27
CA ARG A 9 -13.37 -1.43 -1.66
C ARG A 9 -11.88 -1.36 -1.36
N LEU A 10 -11.31 -0.17 -1.22
CA LEU A 10 -9.88 -0.01 -0.98
C LEU A 10 -9.63 1.27 -0.19
N ASN A 11 -9.01 1.14 0.98
CA ASN A 11 -8.45 2.27 1.72
C ASN A 11 -6.94 2.26 1.51
N ILE A 12 -6.38 3.34 0.96
CA ILE A 12 -4.94 3.48 0.74
C ILE A 12 -4.43 4.41 1.83
N VAL A 13 -3.51 3.91 2.65
CA VAL A 13 -2.88 4.66 3.75
C VAL A 13 -1.40 4.80 3.44
N ALA A 14 -0.88 6.02 3.52
CA ALA A 14 0.54 6.27 3.31
C ALA A 14 1.36 5.86 4.54
N SER A 15 2.59 5.38 4.34
CA SER A 15 3.46 4.98 5.45
C SER A 15 3.89 6.14 6.35
N GLN A 16 3.77 7.37 5.86
CA GLN A 16 4.17 8.58 6.57
C GLN A 16 3.01 9.23 7.35
N GLN A 17 1.79 8.74 7.17
CA GLN A 17 0.62 9.24 7.87
C GLN A 17 0.69 8.88 9.36
N ILE A 18 0.31 9.82 10.22
CA ILE A 18 0.21 9.61 11.67
C ILE A 18 -0.82 8.53 11.99
N GLY A 19 -0.54 7.70 13.01
CA GLY A 19 -1.42 6.65 13.50
C GLY A 19 -1.16 5.29 12.87
N LEU A 20 -0.30 5.19 11.84
CA LEU A 20 0.10 3.88 11.29
C LEU A 20 0.89 3.04 12.29
N ASP A 21 1.64 3.67 13.19
CA ASP A 21 2.32 3.03 14.32
C ASP A 21 1.35 2.32 15.27
N THR A 22 0.10 2.77 15.33
CA THR A 22 -0.98 2.14 16.12
C THR A 22 -1.79 1.10 15.34
N HIS A 23 -1.45 0.84 14.07
CA HIS A 23 -2.20 -0.11 13.25
C HIS A 23 -2.01 -1.55 13.77
N PRO A 24 -3.08 -2.31 14.03
CA PRO A 24 -3.01 -3.58 14.77
C PRO A 24 -2.32 -4.72 14.00
N LEU A 25 -2.14 -4.56 12.68
CA LEU A 25 -1.66 -5.64 11.79
C LEU A 25 -0.41 -5.29 11.00
N ILE A 26 0.00 -4.01 10.97
CA ILE A 26 1.12 -3.54 10.15
C ILE A 26 1.93 -2.59 11.01
N THR A 27 3.22 -2.87 11.21
CA THR A 27 4.09 -1.95 11.93
C THR A 27 4.65 -0.88 11.00
N ALA A 28 5.14 0.22 11.59
CA ALA A 28 5.80 1.28 10.83
C ALA A 28 7.04 0.76 10.06
N GLU A 29 7.80 -0.16 10.64
CA GLU A 29 8.98 -0.77 10.01
C GLU A 29 8.59 -1.62 8.80
N GLU A 30 7.51 -2.41 8.91
CA GLU A 30 7.01 -3.22 7.81
C GLU A 30 6.53 -2.35 6.64
N ALA A 31 5.78 -1.28 6.95
CA ALA A 31 5.31 -0.31 5.97
C ALA A 31 6.44 0.51 5.35
N ALA A 32 7.55 0.69 6.07
CA ALA A 32 8.74 1.34 5.55
C ALA A 32 9.49 0.48 4.52
N VAL A 33 9.33 -0.85 4.56
CA VAL A 33 10.07 -1.76 3.68
C VAL A 33 9.26 -2.15 2.44
N ALA A 34 7.96 -2.41 2.61
CA ALA A 34 7.10 -2.92 1.54
C ALA A 34 5.66 -2.40 1.65
N VAL A 35 4.92 -2.56 0.56
CA VAL A 35 3.46 -2.36 0.54
C VAL A 35 2.79 -3.58 1.15
N TRP A 36 1.80 -3.32 1.99
CA TRP A 36 0.98 -4.34 2.64
C TRP A 36 -0.49 -4.11 2.32
N ALA A 37 -1.24 -5.19 2.18
CA ALA A 37 -2.68 -5.16 2.09
C ALA A 37 -3.26 -6.04 3.19
N VAL A 38 -4.30 -5.53 3.85
CA VAL A 38 -5.10 -6.25 4.83
C VAL A 38 -6.50 -6.38 4.25
N THR A 39 -6.97 -7.60 4.10
CA THR A 39 -8.33 -7.90 3.65
C THR A 39 -9.32 -7.82 4.81
N ALA A 40 -10.62 -7.75 4.51
CA ALA A 40 -11.67 -7.61 5.52
C ALA A 40 -11.78 -8.80 6.49
N ASP A 41 -11.27 -9.97 6.11
CA ASP A 41 -11.14 -11.16 6.95
C ASP A 41 -9.87 -11.15 7.83
N GLY A 42 -9.07 -10.08 7.77
CA GLY A 42 -7.83 -9.93 8.53
C GLY A 42 -6.59 -10.55 7.86
N THR A 43 -6.71 -11.11 6.66
CA THR A 43 -5.54 -11.67 5.96
C THR A 43 -4.59 -10.55 5.54
N LYS A 44 -3.33 -10.66 5.98
CA LYS A 44 -2.23 -9.75 5.62
C LYS A 44 -1.39 -10.35 4.51
N VAL A 45 -1.21 -9.59 3.42
CA VAL A 45 -0.31 -9.95 2.31
C VAL A 45 0.61 -8.78 1.96
N GLY A 46 1.85 -9.08 1.59
CA GLY A 46 2.87 -8.07 1.28
C GLY A 46 3.28 -8.04 -0.19
N GLY A 47 4.02 -7.00 -0.57
CA GLY A 47 4.76 -6.90 -1.82
C GLY A 47 3.91 -6.94 -3.08
N ALA A 48 4.35 -7.72 -4.08
CA ALA A 48 3.65 -7.83 -5.37
C ALA A 48 2.21 -8.31 -5.20
N ARG A 49 1.95 -9.19 -4.23
CA ARG A 49 0.61 -9.71 -3.95
C ARG A 49 -0.32 -8.64 -3.39
N ALA A 50 0.18 -7.77 -2.52
CA ALA A 50 -0.57 -6.62 -2.02
C ALA A 50 -0.98 -5.68 -3.16
N VAL A 51 -0.06 -5.39 -4.07
CA VAL A 51 -0.33 -4.54 -5.25
C VAL A 51 -1.35 -5.20 -6.19
N ALA A 52 -1.20 -6.49 -6.47
CA ALA A 52 -2.14 -7.23 -7.31
C ALA A 52 -3.55 -7.25 -6.71
N LEU A 53 -3.65 -7.43 -5.40
CA LEU A 53 -4.91 -7.37 -4.67
C LEU A 53 -5.55 -5.98 -4.77
N ALA A 54 -4.78 -4.92 -4.54
CA ALA A 54 -5.24 -3.53 -4.67
C ALA A 54 -5.74 -3.21 -6.10
N LEU A 55 -5.04 -3.70 -7.13
CA LEU A 55 -5.46 -3.55 -8.53
C LEU A 55 -6.75 -4.31 -8.83
N ALA A 56 -6.87 -5.54 -8.31
CA ALA A 56 -8.06 -6.36 -8.49
C ALA A 56 -9.30 -5.75 -7.80
N THR A 57 -9.13 -5.16 -6.61
CA THR A 57 -10.21 -4.51 -5.86
C THR A 57 -10.60 -3.16 -6.47
N GLY A 58 -9.61 -2.32 -6.81
CA GLY A 58 -9.84 -0.96 -7.32
C GLY A 58 -10.36 -0.92 -8.76
N ARG A 59 -9.92 -1.83 -9.64
CA ARG A 59 -10.33 -1.85 -11.06
C ARG A 59 -11.42 -2.88 -11.36
N SER A 60 -11.88 -3.64 -10.37
CA SER A 60 -12.73 -4.84 -10.56
C SER A 60 -12.19 -5.80 -11.64
N ALA A 61 -10.87 -5.78 -11.85
CA ALA A 61 -10.21 -6.59 -12.87
C ALA A 61 -9.82 -7.93 -12.24
N ARG A 62 -10.32 -9.04 -12.80
CA ARG A 62 -10.00 -10.39 -12.29
C ARG A 62 -8.67 -10.93 -12.79
N TRP A 63 -8.15 -10.41 -13.91
CA TRP A 63 -6.91 -10.87 -14.54
C TRP A 63 -5.65 -10.81 -13.64
N PRO A 64 -5.45 -9.82 -12.74
CA PRO A 64 -4.28 -9.79 -11.87
C PRO A 64 -4.24 -10.98 -10.90
N VAL A 65 -5.41 -11.50 -10.51
CA VAL A 65 -5.52 -12.68 -9.63
C VAL A 65 -5.19 -13.96 -10.40
N TRP A 66 -5.52 -14.02 -11.69
CA TRP A 66 -5.24 -15.19 -12.53
C TRP A 66 -3.74 -15.38 -12.76
N ALA A 67 -2.96 -14.29 -12.79
CA ALA A 67 -1.52 -14.37 -12.88
C ALA A 67 -0.90 -15.20 -11.73
N TRP A 68 -1.52 -15.20 -10.55
CA TRP A 68 -1.06 -16.00 -9.40
C TRP A 68 -1.35 -17.50 -9.52
N ALA A 69 -2.23 -17.92 -10.42
CA ALA A 69 -2.52 -19.33 -10.66
C ALA A 69 -1.49 -20.02 -11.57
N VAL A 70 -0.62 -19.25 -12.24
CA VAL A 70 0.41 -19.77 -13.13
C VAL A 70 1.67 -20.09 -12.34
N PRO A 71 2.19 -21.34 -12.37
CA PRO A 71 3.43 -21.70 -11.70
C PRO A 71 4.59 -20.80 -12.15
N GLY A 72 5.38 -20.31 -11.19
CA GLY A 72 6.56 -19.47 -11.45
C GLY A 72 6.30 -17.96 -11.57
N ILE A 73 5.09 -17.54 -11.95
CA ILE A 73 4.74 -16.10 -12.02
C ILE A 73 4.79 -15.43 -10.63
N PRO A 74 4.26 -16.02 -9.54
CA PRO A 74 4.41 -15.44 -8.20
C PRO A 74 5.85 -15.10 -7.83
N TRP A 75 6.78 -16.04 -8.07
CA TRP A 75 8.20 -15.86 -7.78
C TRP A 75 8.81 -14.73 -8.62
N LEU A 76 8.50 -14.68 -9.92
CA LEU A 76 9.00 -13.63 -10.81
C LEU A 76 8.49 -12.24 -10.37
N LEU A 77 7.23 -12.15 -9.98
CA LEU A 77 6.62 -10.90 -9.50
C LEU A 77 7.24 -10.44 -8.18
N ASP A 78 7.54 -11.37 -7.26
CA ASP A 78 8.21 -11.04 -6.00
C ASP A 78 9.65 -10.55 -6.24
N GLN A 79 10.39 -11.17 -7.16
CA GLN A 79 11.72 -10.68 -7.56
C GLN A 79 11.66 -9.29 -8.19
N ALA A 80 10.74 -9.09 -9.13
CA ALA A 80 10.54 -7.79 -9.77
C ALA A 80 10.15 -6.72 -8.76
N TYR A 81 9.27 -7.04 -7.81
CA TYR A 81 8.90 -6.15 -6.73
C TYR A 81 10.08 -5.83 -5.82
N GLY A 82 10.92 -6.81 -5.49
CA GLY A 82 12.15 -6.59 -4.73
C GLY A 82 13.07 -5.54 -5.37
N LEU A 83 13.25 -5.61 -6.69
CA LEU A 83 14.02 -4.61 -7.45
C LEU A 83 13.38 -3.22 -7.35
N VAL A 84 12.06 -3.12 -7.49
CA VAL A 84 11.32 -1.87 -7.32
C VAL A 84 11.50 -1.32 -5.90
N ALA A 85 11.32 -2.16 -4.88
CA ALA A 85 11.43 -1.76 -3.48
C ALA A 85 12.83 -1.25 -3.11
N LEU A 86 13.88 -1.87 -3.66
CA LEU A 86 15.27 -1.43 -3.49
C LEU A 86 15.55 -0.11 -4.23
N ASN A 87 14.94 0.08 -5.40
CA ASN A 87 15.22 1.23 -6.26
C ASN A 87 14.21 2.38 -6.10
N ARG A 88 13.26 2.28 -5.15
CA ARG A 88 12.12 3.21 -5.00
C ARG A 88 12.51 4.68 -4.84
N ARG A 89 13.66 4.96 -4.23
CA ARG A 89 14.24 6.32 -4.07
C ARG A 89 14.85 6.93 -5.35
N ARG A 90 14.70 6.22 -6.47
CA ARG A 90 15.20 6.66 -7.78
C ARG A 90 14.09 6.65 -8.83
N LEU A 91 12.88 6.26 -8.45
CA LEU A 91 11.74 6.20 -9.37
C LEU A 91 11.06 7.56 -9.41
N PRO A 92 10.78 8.12 -10.61
CA PRO A 92 10.06 9.37 -10.73
C PRO A 92 8.64 9.23 -10.15
N GLY A 93 8.15 10.27 -9.47
CA GLY A 93 6.86 10.26 -8.77
C GLY A 93 6.97 10.20 -7.23
N GLU A 94 8.18 10.32 -6.69
CA GLU A 94 8.43 10.44 -5.25
C GLU A 94 8.21 11.88 -4.74
N SER A 95 6.98 12.37 -4.71
CA SER A 95 6.66 13.46 -3.77
C SER A 95 6.35 12.80 -2.42
N PRO A 96 7.13 13.05 -1.34
CA PRO A 96 6.81 12.52 -0.03
C PRO A 96 5.39 12.91 0.38
N TRP A 97 4.62 11.96 0.93
CA TRP A 97 3.22 12.18 1.31
C TRP A 97 3.05 13.42 2.17
N CYS A 98 3.90 13.62 3.18
CA CYS A 98 3.81 14.78 4.08
C CYS A 98 4.14 16.13 3.43
N ILE A 99 4.77 16.15 2.26
CA ILE A 99 4.97 17.39 1.50
C ILE A 99 3.66 17.77 0.78
N GLU A 100 2.92 16.78 0.29
CA GLU A 100 1.65 16.97 -0.42
C GLU A 100 0.44 17.08 0.54
N HIS A 101 0.52 16.41 1.70
CA HIS A 101 -0.49 16.29 2.74
C HIS A 101 0.10 16.54 4.14
N PRO A 102 0.56 17.76 4.44
CA PRO A 102 1.18 18.08 5.72
C PRO A 102 0.24 17.87 6.93
N GLU A 103 -1.07 18.04 6.74
CA GLU A 103 -2.10 17.83 7.76
C GLU A 103 -2.18 16.39 8.29
N ASP A 104 -1.80 15.41 7.47
CA ASP A 104 -1.81 13.99 7.83
C ASP A 104 -0.57 13.56 8.63
N CYS A 105 0.42 14.46 8.75
CA CYS A 105 1.74 14.16 9.27
C CYS A 105 2.15 15.01 10.49
N VAL A 106 1.31 15.94 10.93
CA VAL A 106 1.54 16.75 12.14
C VAL A 106 0.47 16.43 13.18
N PRO A 107 0.83 16.14 14.45
CA PRO A 107 -0.15 15.94 15.51
C PRO A 107 -1.00 17.21 15.72
N ASP A 108 -2.31 17.07 15.85
CA ASP A 108 -3.18 18.21 16.18
C ASP A 108 -2.79 18.76 17.56
N PRO A 109 -2.35 20.03 17.67
CA PRO A 109 -1.90 20.62 18.93
C PRO A 109 -3.00 20.63 20.01
N THR A 110 -4.27 20.44 19.65
CA THR A 110 -5.39 20.40 20.59
C THR A 110 -5.63 19.04 21.25
N THR A 111 -4.96 17.98 20.79
CA THR A 111 -5.14 16.60 21.30
C THR A 111 -4.08 16.15 22.31
N VAL A 112 -3.12 17.02 22.65
CA VAL A 112 -1.97 16.71 23.54
C VAL A 112 -2.11 17.40 24.93
N SER A 113 -3.34 17.71 25.37
CA SER A 113 -3.61 18.27 26.71
C SER A 113 -4.12 17.24 27.71
#